data_AF-A0A550I7J3-F1
#
_entry.id   AF-A0A550I7J3-F1
#
_cell.length_a   1.000
_cell.length_b   1.000
_cell.length_c   1.000
_cell.angle_alpha   90.00
_cell.angle_beta   90.00
_cell.angle_gamma   90.00
#
_symmetry.space_group_name_H-M   'P 1'
#
loop_
_entity.id
_entity.type
_entity.pdbx_description
1 polymer ?
#
loop_
_entity_poly.entity_id
_entity_poly.type
_entity_poly.pdbx_seq_one_letter_code
_entity_poly.pdbx_strand_id
1 'polypeptide(L)'
;MQELDLYLDPDEFFCPVTGLQIMGIEKDFSPSPAMLFFYLHEVQEFEYVHQSIKESFPQHFSPRGEIQDSEELYNTILEENYMHVNERILINFGQLSMASMGFDFNLQDQGLNDKLRTV
;
A
#
# COMPACT_ATOMS: atom_id res chain seq x y z
N MET A 1 -13.29 -7.90 4.26
CA MET A 1 -12.34 -6.78 4.29
C MET A 1 -12.44 -6.11 5.65
N GLN A 2 -11.32 -5.92 6.35
CA GLN A 2 -11.26 -5.00 7.49
C GLN A 2 -10.86 -3.63 6.93
N GLU A 3 -11.75 -2.67 7.10
CA GLU A 3 -11.56 -1.28 6.67
C GLU A 3 -11.44 -0.42 7.91
N LEU A 4 -10.46 0.48 7.91
CA LEU A 4 -10.22 1.41 9.00
C LEU A 4 -10.15 2.83 8.44
N ASP A 5 -11.16 3.63 8.80
CA ASP A 5 -11.18 5.05 8.50
C ASP A 5 -10.45 5.81 9.61
N LEU A 6 -9.29 6.36 9.26
CA LEU A 6 -8.45 7.09 10.19
C LEU A 6 -8.55 8.60 9.95
N TYR A 7 -9.17 9.30 10.91
CA TYR A 7 -9.10 10.76 11.01
C TYR A 7 -7.80 11.15 11.70
N LEU A 8 -6.71 11.10 10.95
CA LEU A 8 -5.37 11.44 11.42
C LEU A 8 -4.98 12.83 10.94
N ASP A 9 -4.15 13.51 11.74
CA ASP A 9 -3.37 14.65 11.24
C ASP A 9 -2.47 14.13 10.09
N PRO A 10 -2.50 14.77 8.90
CA PRO A 10 -1.75 14.34 7.71
C PRO A 10 -0.25 14.46 7.82
N ASP A 11 0.22 15.04 8.91
CA ASP A 11 1.60 15.40 9.11
C ASP A 11 2.49 14.21 9.46
N GLU A 12 1.94 13.13 10.05
CA GLU A 12 2.70 11.93 10.37
C GLU A 12 1.88 10.64 10.21
N PHE A 13 2.40 9.70 9.44
CA PHE A 13 1.78 8.38 9.27
C PHE A 13 2.81 7.26 9.44
N PHE A 14 2.47 6.29 10.29
CA PHE A 14 3.30 5.12 10.59
C PHE A 14 2.63 3.85 10.08
N CYS A 15 3.44 2.95 9.52
CA CYS A 15 2.97 1.66 9.04
C CYS A 15 2.41 0.84 10.20
N PRO A 16 1.16 0.36 10.12
CA PRO A 16 0.55 -0.43 11.20
C PRO A 16 1.21 -1.80 11.39
N VAL A 17 1.91 -2.31 10.37
CA VAL A 17 2.55 -3.63 10.40
C VAL A 17 3.97 -3.57 10.96
N THR A 18 4.77 -2.60 10.52
CA THR A 18 6.21 -2.53 10.85
C THR A 18 6.57 -1.43 11.84
N GLY A 19 5.66 -0.50 12.11
CA GLY A 19 5.93 0.72 12.90
C GLY A 19 6.83 1.74 12.19
N LEU A 20 7.24 1.50 10.94
CA LEU A 20 8.07 2.43 10.18
C LEU A 20 7.26 3.68 9.79
N GLN A 21 7.85 4.86 9.94
CA GLN A 21 7.25 6.10 9.44
C GLN A 21 7.21 6.11 7.91
N ILE A 22 6.01 6.21 7.34
CA ILE A 22 5.75 6.27 5.90
C ILE A 22 5.72 7.71 5.41
N MET A 23 5.08 8.60 6.18
CA MET A 23 4.95 10.03 5.89
C MET A 23 5.28 10.86 7.14
N GLY A 24 5.90 12.02 6.95
CA GLY A 24 6.29 12.93 8.03
C GLY A 24 6.52 14.36 7.52
N ILE A 25 6.31 15.37 8.36
CA ILE A 25 6.57 16.79 8.03
C ILE A 25 7.98 17.00 7.46
N GLU A 26 8.97 16.32 8.03
CA GLU A 26 10.39 16.43 7.64
C GLU A 26 10.88 15.26 6.80
N LYS A 27 9.98 14.39 6.31
CA LYS A 27 10.34 13.14 5.65
C LYS A 27 9.53 12.91 4.38
N ASP A 28 10.24 12.76 3.27
CA ASP A 28 9.65 12.33 2.00
C ASP A 28 8.93 10.97 2.16
N PHE A 29 7.90 10.77 1.35
CA PHE A 29 7.15 9.51 1.32
C PHE A 29 8.09 8.32 1.15
N SER A 30 7.97 7.34 2.05
CA SER A 30 8.81 6.15 2.06
C SER A 30 7.94 4.91 2.33
N PRO A 31 7.67 4.08 1.31
CA PRO A 31 6.80 2.93 1.47
C PRO A 31 7.43 1.92 2.44
N SER A 32 6.60 1.39 3.35
CA SER A 32 6.99 0.27 4.22
C SER A 32 7.06 -1.03 3.42
N PRO A 33 7.91 -2.02 3.79
CA PRO A 33 7.89 -3.36 3.18
C PRO A 33 6.53 -4.06 3.23
N ALA A 34 5.64 -3.64 4.14
CA ALA A 34 4.29 -4.16 4.27
C ALA A 34 3.29 -3.52 3.30
N MET A 35 3.65 -2.38 2.72
CA MET A 35 2.74 -1.61 1.88
C MET A 35 2.56 -2.31 0.53
N LEU A 36 1.32 -2.53 0.14
CA LEU A 36 0.95 -3.08 -1.16
C LEU A 36 0.72 -1.97 -2.18
N PHE A 37 0.05 -0.88 -1.77
CA PHE A 37 -0.15 0.28 -2.62
C PHE A 37 -0.42 1.54 -1.78
N PHE A 38 -0.28 2.70 -2.43
CA PHE A 38 -0.78 3.98 -1.96
C PHE A 38 -1.45 4.70 -3.13
N TYR A 39 -2.76 4.90 -3.04
CA TYR A 39 -3.60 5.50 -4.07
C TYR A 39 -4.14 6.85 -3.59
N LEU A 40 -3.96 7.89 -4.40
CA LEU A 40 -4.41 9.27 -4.15
C LEU A 40 -5.70 9.52 -4.94
N HIS A 41 -6.83 9.66 -4.23
CA HIS A 41 -8.15 9.77 -4.86
C HIS A 41 -8.35 11.10 -5.60
N GLU A 42 -7.79 12.20 -5.10
CA GLU A 42 -7.98 13.53 -5.71
C GLU A 42 -7.37 13.65 -7.10
N VAL A 43 -6.23 13.00 -7.31
CA VAL A 43 -5.51 12.99 -8.60
C VAL A 43 -5.69 11.68 -9.36
N GLN A 44 -6.37 10.70 -8.77
CA GLN A 44 -6.59 9.36 -9.31
C GLN A 44 -5.30 8.65 -9.72
N GLU A 45 -4.24 8.80 -8.92
CA GLU A 45 -2.92 8.24 -9.23
C GLU A 45 -2.38 7.38 -8.08
N PHE A 46 -1.59 6.37 -8.43
CA PHE A 46 -0.82 5.63 -7.45
C PHE A 46 0.52 6.33 -7.18
N GLU A 47 0.72 6.77 -5.94
CA GLU A 47 2.03 7.18 -5.44
C GLU A 47 2.95 5.94 -5.29
N TYR A 48 2.37 4.78 -4.99
CA TYR A 48 3.10 3.53 -4.85
C TYR A 48 2.30 2.29 -5.24
N VAL A 49 2.97 1.35 -5.91
CA VAL A 49 2.46 0.00 -6.20
C VAL A 49 3.56 -1.03 -5.98
N HIS A 50 3.33 -1.96 -5.06
CA HIS A 50 4.24 -3.06 -4.77
C HIS A 50 4.31 -4.05 -5.94
N GLN A 51 5.45 -4.73 -6.07
CA GLN A 51 5.72 -5.66 -7.16
C GLN A 51 4.69 -6.79 -7.25
N SER A 52 4.19 -7.28 -6.10
CA SER A 52 3.17 -8.33 -6.05
C SER A 52 1.86 -7.96 -6.74
N ILE A 53 1.48 -6.68 -6.76
CA ILE A 53 0.30 -6.20 -7.49
C ILE A 53 0.58 -6.23 -8.99
N LYS A 54 1.77 -5.79 -9.42
CA LYS A 54 2.18 -5.83 -10.83
C LYS A 54 2.16 -7.26 -11.39
N GLU A 55 2.58 -8.22 -10.58
CA GLU A 55 2.57 -9.64 -10.92
C GLU A 55 1.16 -10.24 -10.94
N SER A 56 0.27 -9.76 -10.07
CA SER A 56 -1.12 -10.23 -9.99
C SER A 56 -2.00 -9.65 -11.10
N PHE A 57 -1.71 -8.41 -11.54
CA PHE A 57 -2.54 -7.64 -12.46
C PHE A 57 -1.74 -7.07 -13.66
N PRO A 58 -0.95 -7.90 -14.38
CA PRO A 58 -0.04 -7.41 -15.41
C PRO A 58 -0.75 -6.68 -16.57
N GLN A 59 -2.04 -6.95 -16.79
CA GLN A 59 -2.84 -6.31 -17.84
C GLN A 59 -3.02 -4.80 -17.66
N HIS A 60 -2.92 -4.29 -16.42
CA HIS A 60 -3.06 -2.85 -16.13
C HIS A 60 -1.77 -2.05 -16.33
N PHE A 61 -0.68 -2.72 -16.74
CA PHE A 61 0.63 -2.09 -16.92
C PHE A 61 1.05 -2.13 -18.38
N SER A 62 1.68 -1.06 -18.86
CA SER A 62 2.30 -1.02 -20.18
C SER A 62 3.53 -1.95 -20.22
N PRO A 63 4.09 -2.24 -21.41
CA PRO A 63 5.36 -2.97 -21.52
C PRO A 63 6.54 -2.29 -20.81
N ARG A 64 6.41 -1.01 -20.45
CA ARG A 64 7.41 -0.25 -19.68
C ARG A 64 7.16 -0.29 -18.17
N GLY A 65 6.06 -0.93 -17.73
CA GLY A 65 5.66 -1.01 -16.33
C GLY A 65 4.92 0.22 -15.80
N GLU A 66 4.48 1.11 -16.70
CA GLU A 66 3.65 2.28 -16.38
C GLU A 66 2.20 1.85 -16.25
N ILE A 67 1.44 2.44 -15.33
CA ILE A 67 0.01 2.14 -15.15
C ILE A 67 -0.75 2.74 -16.34
N GLN A 68 -1.61 1.94 -16.99
CA GLN A 68 -2.40 2.39 -18.13
C GLN A 68 -3.66 3.15 -17.70
N ASP A 69 -4.33 2.64 -16.67
CA ASP A 69 -5.52 3.25 -16.05
C ASP A 69 -5.46 2.99 -14.53
N SER A 70 -5.24 4.06 -13.77
CA SER A 70 -5.06 4.01 -12.31
C SER A 70 -6.38 3.77 -11.58
N GLU A 71 -7.48 4.35 -12.05
CA GLU A 71 -8.79 4.14 -11.44
C GLU A 71 -9.27 2.71 -11.67
N GLU A 72 -9.09 2.19 -12.89
CA GLU A 72 -9.42 0.80 -13.21
C GLU A 72 -8.59 -0.17 -12.37
N LEU A 73 -7.27 0.02 -12.27
CA LEU A 73 -6.41 -0.84 -11.43
C LEU A 73 -6.83 -0.80 -9.95
N TYR A 74 -7.14 0.38 -9.42
CA TYR A 74 -7.60 0.52 -8.03
C TYR A 74 -8.90 -0.27 -7.80
N ASN A 75 -9.88 -0.12 -8.69
CA ASN A 75 -11.13 -0.87 -8.62
C ASN A 75 -10.90 -2.37 -8.73
N THR A 76 -10.04 -2.83 -9.66
CA THR A 76 -9.69 -4.25 -9.79
C THR A 76 -9.08 -4.82 -8.51
N ILE A 77 -8.16 -4.08 -7.85
CA ILE A 77 -7.55 -4.50 -6.58
C ILE A 77 -8.62 -4.71 -5.50
N LEU A 78 -9.65 -3.85 -5.46
CA LEU A 78 -10.73 -3.98 -4.48
C LEU A 78 -11.73 -5.08 -4.85
N GLU A 79 -12.16 -5.14 -6.11
CA GLU A 79 -13.22 -6.03 -6.59
C GLU A 79 -12.79 -7.50 -6.69
N GLU A 80 -11.54 -7.78 -7.08
CA GLU A 80 -11.03 -9.14 -7.23
C GLU A 80 -10.67 -9.83 -5.91
N ASN A 81 -11.18 -9.33 -4.78
CA ASN A 81 -10.92 -9.85 -3.43
C ASN A 81 -9.42 -9.87 -3.06
N TYR A 82 -8.56 -9.11 -3.77
CA TYR A 82 -7.13 -9.05 -3.44
C TYR A 82 -6.92 -8.55 -2.01
N MET A 83 -7.72 -7.56 -1.59
CA MET A 83 -7.72 -7.03 -0.23
C MET A 83 -8.61 -7.81 0.75
N HIS A 84 -9.27 -8.89 0.31
CA HIS A 84 -10.19 -9.68 1.13
C HIS A 84 -9.53 -10.92 1.77
N VAL A 85 -8.22 -11.08 1.60
CA VAL A 85 -7.42 -12.06 2.37
C VAL A 85 -7.33 -11.58 3.82
N ASN A 86 -7.52 -12.48 4.79
CA ASN A 86 -7.57 -12.16 6.24
C ASN A 86 -6.35 -11.43 6.78
N GLU A 87 -5.24 -11.43 6.03
CA GLU A 87 -3.97 -10.86 6.43
C GLU A 87 -3.68 -9.53 5.73
N ARG A 88 -4.69 -8.89 5.12
CA ARG A 88 -4.55 -7.58 4.48
C ARG A 88 -5.52 -6.57 5.10
N ILE A 89 -5.07 -5.33 5.21
CA ILE A 89 -5.90 -4.21 5.66
C ILE A 89 -5.92 -3.11 4.60
N LEU A 90 -7.08 -2.48 4.45
CA LEU A 90 -7.24 -1.24 3.72
C LEU A 90 -7.40 -0.12 4.75
N ILE A 91 -6.54 0.90 4.65
CA ILE A 91 -6.64 2.11 5.46
C ILE A 91 -7.00 3.25 4.52
N ASN A 92 -8.12 3.91 4.79
CA ASN A 92 -8.46 5.17 4.15
C ASN A 92 -7.98 6.33 5.02
N PHE A 93 -7.29 7.26 4.39
CA PHE A 93 -6.61 8.37 5.02
C PHE A 93 -7.15 9.72 4.49
N GLY A 94 -7.27 10.70 5.39
CA GLY A 94 -7.65 12.08 5.09
C GLY A 94 -9.14 12.36 5.23
N GLN A 95 -9.52 13.63 5.34
CA GLN A 95 -10.92 14.03 5.33
C GLN A 95 -11.56 13.59 4.01
N LEU A 96 -12.67 12.84 4.06
CA LEU A 96 -13.34 12.27 2.88
C LEU A 96 -12.53 11.20 2.13
N SER A 97 -11.59 10.52 2.80
CA SER A 97 -10.77 9.45 2.20
C SER A 97 -9.97 9.94 0.99
N MET A 98 -9.18 11.00 1.17
CA MET A 98 -8.31 11.56 0.12
C MET A 98 -7.31 10.55 -0.43
N ALA A 99 -6.96 9.52 0.34
CA ALA A 99 -6.10 8.46 -0.12
C ALA A 99 -6.44 7.10 0.52
N SER A 100 -6.03 6.03 -0.14
CA SER A 100 -6.16 4.65 0.36
C SER A 100 -4.81 3.93 0.32
N MET A 101 -4.50 3.21 1.39
CA MET A 101 -3.28 2.42 1.52
C MET A 101 -3.63 0.97 1.83
N GLY A 102 -3.09 0.04 1.05
CA GLY A 102 -3.17 -1.39 1.32
C GLY A 102 -1.92 -1.88 2.04
N PHE A 103 -2.09 -2.72 3.07
CA PHE A 103 -0.97 -3.38 3.75
C PHE A 103 -1.17 -4.89 3.85
N ASP A 104 -0.06 -5.63 3.79
CA ASP A 104 0.03 -7.07 4.03
C ASP A 104 0.68 -7.33 5.41
N PHE A 105 -0.08 -7.96 6.31
CA PHE A 105 0.38 -8.39 7.63
C PHE A 105 1.13 -9.72 7.57
N ASN A 106 0.97 -10.49 6.50
CA ASN A 106 1.63 -11.77 6.35
C ASN A 106 3.02 -11.63 5.74
N LEU A 107 3.74 -10.59 6.15
CA LEU A 107 5.11 -10.28 5.75
C LEU A 107 5.99 -11.50 6.05
N GLN A 108 6.05 -12.43 5.09
CA GLN A 108 6.93 -13.57 5.17
C GLN A 108 8.30 -12.97 5.07
N ASP A 109 8.95 -12.96 6.21
CA ASP A 109 10.23 -12.36 6.41
C ASP A 109 11.28 -13.11 5.59
N GLN A 110 11.38 -12.78 4.30
CA GLN A 110 12.49 -13.18 3.46
C GLN A 110 13.75 -12.33 3.75
N GLY A 111 13.74 -11.47 4.79
CA GLY A 111 14.76 -10.47 5.04
C GLY A 111 15.38 -10.41 6.45
N LEU A 112 14.69 -10.79 7.53
CA LEU A 112 15.27 -10.83 8.89
C LEU A 112 15.61 -12.21 9.48
N ASN A 113 15.38 -13.30 8.74
CA ASN A 113 16.08 -14.57 8.99
C ASN A 113 17.58 -14.55 8.62
N ASP A 114 18.00 -13.70 7.67
CA ASP A 114 19.43 -13.59 7.30
C ASP A 114 20.23 -12.67 8.23
N LYS A 115 19.57 -11.71 8.91
CA LYS A 115 20.26 -10.80 9.84
C LYS A 115 20.38 -11.34 11.27
N LEU A 116 19.58 -12.33 11.66
CA LEU A 116 19.63 -12.93 13.00
C LEU A 116 20.52 -14.18 13.10
N ARG A 117 21.15 -14.62 11.99
CA ARG A 117 22.11 -15.74 11.98
C ARG A 117 23.58 -15.32 12.06
N THR A 118 23.86 -14.02 12.20
CA THR A 118 25.23 -13.50 12.33
C THR A 118 25.41 -12.78 13.66
N VAL A 119 25.27 -13.50 14.78
CA VAL A 119 25.81 -13.11 16.09
C VAL A 119 26.41 -14.33 16.76
#